data_AF-A0A9D6N2W5-F1
#
_entry.id   AF-A0A9D6N2W5-F1
#
_cell.length_a   1.000
_cell.length_b   1.000
_cell.length_c   1.000
_cell.angle_alpha   90.00
_cell.angle_beta   90.00
_cell.angle_gamma   90.00
#
_symmetry.space_group_name_H-M   'P 1'
#
loop_
_entity.id
_entity.type
_entity.pdbx_description
1 polymer ?
#
loop_
_entity_poly.entity_id
_entity_poly.type
_entity_poly.pdbx_seq_one_letter_code
_entity_poly.pdbx_strand_id
1 'polypeptide(L)'
;MGDLERIAAVLALVYAIECVVFLRRNTALLRRGFLLRWQVHHPGTTLANARGALAWVLPLPLFPCSLSLSLPPVSLSPEGALAWTPFCLNPGWRPSQTGRWARWDDMRSVEAQSLRLLVDGSLFLQARSSHEALRLAHLFRSLAKADPGARAAQLEKWIESAFEPREFESRWDEARASAKGLGFQAEVLFLTVFLVSPALLFRWGLSGVGWWLLGAIYLQAFGMAWGASRTHKRLFPQNADDRFVRVLTTLLAPLSAIRAPDLLLRSSAEASHPLLAVRALAGEEEWRRCAGHLIRDSRFPILPEFPGELAGEARAAEEWWRERWTRATDAHVSSGGLKIEPALSAPEASESVHRGYCPRCLAQFTDPKALCADCGNRPVAPLAPHGRPG
;
A
#
# COMPACT_ATOMS: atom_id res chain seq x y z
N MET A 1 26.04 -30.59 11.77
CA MET A 1 24.70 -30.50 11.16
C MET A 1 24.54 -31.63 10.16
N GLY A 2 23.51 -32.47 10.31
CA GLY A 2 23.15 -33.47 9.31
C GLY A 2 22.57 -32.84 8.05
N ASP A 3 22.54 -33.58 6.94
CA ASP A 3 22.02 -33.06 5.66
C ASP A 3 20.54 -32.64 5.74
N LEU A 4 19.74 -33.34 6.55
CA LEU A 4 18.34 -32.98 6.81
C LEU A 4 18.20 -31.62 7.50
N GLU A 5 19.08 -31.32 8.47
CA GLU A 5 19.07 -30.04 9.18
C GLU A 5 19.44 -28.89 8.24
N ARG A 6 20.37 -29.13 7.31
CA ARG A 6 20.74 -28.16 6.27
C ARG A 6 19.57 -27.88 5.32
N ILE A 7 18.87 -28.92 4.87
CA ILE A 7 17.69 -28.76 4.00
C ILE A 7 16.59 -27.98 4.74
N ALA A 8 16.29 -28.33 5.98
CA ALA A 8 15.31 -27.61 6.79
C ALA A 8 15.69 -26.13 7.00
N ALA A 9 16.97 -25.85 7.28
CA ALA A 9 17.47 -24.49 7.42
C ALA A 9 17.35 -23.69 6.11
N VAL A 10 17.66 -24.31 4.96
CA VAL A 10 17.48 -23.67 3.64
C VAL A 10 16.01 -23.37 3.37
N LEU A 11 15.10 -24.32 3.62
CA LEU A 11 13.65 -24.09 3.45
C LEU A 11 13.14 -22.98 4.36
N ALA A 12 13.58 -22.95 5.62
CA ALA A 12 13.22 -21.89 6.57
C ALA A 12 13.75 -20.53 6.13
N LEU A 13 14.98 -20.47 5.61
CA LEU A 13 15.57 -19.24 5.07
C LEU A 13 14.81 -18.74 3.85
N VAL A 14 14.51 -19.62 2.89
CA VAL A 14 13.73 -19.25 1.69
C VAL A 14 12.35 -18.74 2.09
N TYR A 15 11.68 -19.40 3.03
CA TYR A 15 10.38 -18.94 3.52
C TYR A 15 10.47 -17.61 4.29
N ALA A 16 11.53 -17.41 5.08
CA ALA A 16 11.76 -16.13 5.74
C ALA A 16 11.94 -15.01 4.70
N ILE A 17 12.63 -15.27 3.58
CA ILE A 17 12.77 -14.32 2.47
C ILE A 17 11.40 -14.02 1.82
N GLU A 18 10.54 -15.03 1.62
CA GLU A 18 9.17 -14.82 1.14
C GLU A 18 8.29 -13.99 2.11
N CYS A 19 8.67 -13.95 3.40
CA CYS A 19 8.04 -13.09 4.41
C CYS A 19 8.59 -11.64 4.41
N VAL A 20 9.50 -11.32 3.50
CA VAL A 20 9.97 -9.95 3.28
C VAL A 20 9.27 -9.37 2.05
N VAL A 21 8.47 -8.33 2.27
CA VAL A 21 7.79 -7.63 1.19
C VAL A 21 8.47 -6.31 0.87
N PHE A 22 8.62 -6.01 -0.42
CA PHE A 22 9.04 -4.68 -0.86
C PHE A 22 7.84 -3.73 -0.86
N LEU A 23 7.92 -2.69 -0.04
CA LEU A 23 6.92 -1.61 0.06
C LEU A 23 7.42 -0.38 -0.68
N ARG A 24 6.61 0.13 -1.61
CA ARG A 24 6.92 1.41 -2.28
C ARG A 24 6.79 2.57 -1.29
N ARG A 25 7.48 3.68 -1.55
CA ARG A 25 7.49 4.84 -0.62
C ARG A 25 6.11 5.44 -0.34
N ASN A 26 5.20 5.49 -1.32
CA ASN A 26 3.82 5.95 -1.09
C ASN A 26 2.86 4.81 -0.70
N THR A 27 3.34 3.88 0.12
CA THR A 27 2.56 2.74 0.60
C THR A 27 2.80 2.59 2.09
N ALA A 28 1.74 2.35 2.84
CA ALA A 28 1.80 1.85 4.20
C ALA A 28 1.39 0.38 4.20
N LEU A 29 2.02 -0.41 5.03
CA LEU A 29 1.66 -1.80 5.28
C LEU A 29 0.86 -1.83 6.58
N LEU A 30 -0.41 -2.18 6.50
CA LEU A 30 -1.13 -2.57 7.68
C LEU A 30 -0.82 -4.05 7.93
N ARG A 31 -0.22 -4.38 9.08
CA ARG A 31 0.12 -5.77 9.42
C ARG A 31 -0.34 -6.15 10.80
N ARG A 32 -0.61 -7.44 11.02
CA ARG A 32 -0.88 -8.00 12.34
C ARG A 32 0.42 -8.31 13.06
N GLY A 33 0.55 -7.86 14.30
CA GLY A 33 1.61 -8.29 15.21
C GLY A 33 1.34 -9.69 15.77
N PHE A 34 2.27 -10.19 16.59
CA PHE A 34 2.12 -11.47 17.29
C PHE A 34 0.89 -11.51 18.20
N LEU A 35 0.51 -10.37 18.79
CA LEU A 35 -0.71 -10.20 19.58
C LEU A 35 -1.98 -10.01 18.74
N LEU A 36 -1.93 -10.34 17.44
CA LEU A 36 -3.05 -10.28 16.50
C LEU A 36 -3.66 -8.89 16.28
N ARG A 37 -3.08 -7.84 16.86
CA ARG A 37 -3.44 -6.42 16.66
C ARG A 37 -2.84 -5.91 15.36
N TRP A 38 -3.63 -5.16 14.60
CA TRP A 38 -3.16 -4.48 13.39
C TRP A 38 -2.40 -3.21 13.75
N GLN A 39 -1.32 -2.94 13.03
CA GLN A 39 -0.51 -1.74 13.17
C GLN A 39 -0.14 -1.21 11.78
N VAL A 40 -0.07 0.11 11.66
CA VAL A 40 0.43 0.76 10.43
C VAL A 40 1.94 0.77 10.45
N HIS A 41 2.55 0.21 9.41
CA HIS A 41 3.99 0.22 9.19
C HIS A 41 4.33 1.00 7.93
N HIS A 42 5.20 1.99 8.08
CA HIS A 42 5.77 2.72 6.96
C HIS A 42 7.10 2.10 6.54
N PRO A 43 7.49 2.20 5.26
CA PRO A 43 8.80 1.74 4.82
C PRO A 43 9.89 2.51 5.57
N GLY A 44 10.66 1.79 6.40
CA GLY A 44 11.71 2.35 7.25
C GLY A 44 12.93 2.83 6.46
N THR A 45 13.99 3.19 7.18
CA THR A 45 15.26 3.68 6.61
C THR A 45 16.34 2.60 6.52
N THR A 46 16.27 1.53 7.32
CA THR A 46 17.37 0.56 7.51
C THR A 46 17.66 -0.31 6.29
N LEU A 47 16.63 -0.75 5.55
CA LEU A 47 16.76 -1.55 4.32
C LEU A 47 15.92 -0.93 3.20
N ALA A 48 16.32 0.28 2.80
CA ALA A 48 15.50 1.12 1.95
C ALA A 48 16.30 1.83 0.85
N ASN A 49 15.63 2.16 -0.25
CA ASN A 49 16.16 2.94 -1.36
C ASN A 49 15.14 4.01 -1.80
N ALA A 50 15.43 4.74 -2.87
CA ALA A 50 14.52 5.77 -3.38
C ALA A 50 13.14 5.23 -3.83
N ARG A 51 13.05 3.94 -4.17
CA ARG A 51 11.81 3.31 -4.64
C ARG A 51 10.95 2.75 -3.51
N GLY A 52 11.55 2.34 -2.39
CA GLY A 52 10.83 1.67 -1.32
C GLY A 52 11.72 1.15 -0.20
N ALA A 53 11.16 0.31 0.66
CA ALA A 53 11.89 -0.41 1.69
C ALA A 53 11.37 -1.85 1.83
N LEU A 54 12.21 -2.72 2.38
CA LEU A 54 11.82 -4.05 2.79
C LEU A 54 11.06 -3.97 4.12
N ALA A 55 9.99 -4.77 4.25
CA ALA A 55 9.23 -4.90 5.47
C ALA A 55 8.91 -6.37 5.75
N TRP A 56 8.92 -6.73 7.03
CA TRP A 56 8.58 -8.06 7.48
C TRP A 56 7.08 -8.20 7.72
N VAL A 57 6.49 -9.21 7.07
CA VAL A 57 5.17 -9.72 7.39
C VAL A 57 5.27 -10.90 8.35
N LEU A 58 4.23 -11.13 9.16
CA LEU A 58 4.22 -12.23 10.13
C LEU A 58 4.47 -13.55 9.37
N PRO A 59 5.44 -14.39 9.79
CA PRO A 59 5.76 -15.63 9.10
C PRO A 59 4.73 -16.73 9.35
N LEU A 60 3.88 -16.60 10.37
CA LEU A 60 2.80 -17.55 10.60
C LEU A 60 1.64 -17.25 9.64
N PRO A 61 1.15 -18.23 8.85
CA PRO A 61 0.03 -18.05 7.93
C PRO A 61 -1.34 -17.96 8.64
N LEU A 62 -1.34 -17.59 9.93
CA LEU A 62 -2.53 -17.52 10.77
C LEU A 62 -3.43 -16.36 10.31
N PHE A 63 -4.37 -16.66 9.40
CA PHE A 63 -5.23 -15.68 8.74
C PHE A 63 -4.45 -14.63 7.92
N PRO A 64 -5.12 -13.81 7.09
CA PRO A 64 -4.50 -12.61 6.54
C PRO A 64 -3.80 -11.77 7.61
N CYS A 65 -2.52 -11.53 7.36
CA CYS A 65 -1.63 -10.82 8.27
C CYS A 65 -1.13 -9.50 7.69
N SER A 66 -1.46 -9.18 6.43
CA SER A 66 -0.99 -7.96 5.80
C SER A 66 -1.96 -7.38 4.76
N LEU A 67 -1.99 -6.05 4.68
CA LEU A 67 -2.77 -5.27 3.74
C LEU A 67 -1.95 -4.06 3.29
N SER A 68 -1.90 -3.81 1.98
CA SER A 68 -1.14 -2.69 1.41
C SER A 68 -2.07 -1.50 1.21
N LEU A 69 -1.79 -0.41 1.91
CA LEU A 69 -2.56 0.82 1.86
C LEU A 69 -1.80 1.87 1.07
N SER A 70 -2.47 2.58 0.17
CA SER A 70 -1.79 3.56 -0.66
C SER A 70 -2.76 4.51 -1.34
N LEU A 71 -2.24 5.70 -1.64
CA LEU A 71 -2.99 6.77 -2.28
C LEU A 71 -2.84 6.68 -3.81
N PRO A 72 -3.81 7.21 -4.58
CA PRO A 72 -3.73 7.22 -6.03
C PRO A 72 -2.41 7.84 -6.51
N PRO A 73 -1.68 7.21 -7.45
CA PRO A 73 -0.39 7.70 -7.94
C PRO A 73 -0.54 8.79 -9.02
N VAL A 74 -1.62 9.56 -8.95
CA VAL A 74 -2.04 10.50 -10.00
C VAL A 74 -2.81 11.66 -9.38
N SER A 75 -2.72 12.84 -10.01
CA SER A 75 -3.57 14.00 -9.77
C SER A 75 -4.41 14.21 -11.00
N LEU A 76 -5.72 14.35 -10.81
CA LEU A 76 -6.68 14.48 -11.91
C LEU A 76 -7.36 15.83 -11.82
N SER A 77 -7.72 16.37 -12.97
CA SER A 77 -8.47 17.62 -13.12
C SER A 77 -9.42 17.50 -14.31
N PRO A 78 -10.37 18.44 -14.48
CA PRO A 78 -11.23 18.47 -15.67
C PRO A 78 -10.46 18.64 -16.99
N GLU A 79 -9.23 19.16 -16.95
CA GLU A 79 -8.40 19.44 -18.12
C GLU A 79 -7.52 18.24 -18.50
N GLY A 80 -7.03 17.48 -17.52
CA GLY A 80 -6.14 16.35 -17.78
C GLY A 80 -5.73 15.54 -16.56
N ALA A 81 -4.77 14.64 -16.80
CA ALA A 81 -4.12 13.82 -15.78
C ALA A 81 -2.65 14.17 -15.63
N LEU A 82 -2.20 14.21 -14.39
CA LEU A 82 -0.80 14.34 -14.02
C LEU A 82 -0.35 13.07 -13.30
N ALA A 83 0.68 12.40 -13.80
CA ALA A 83 1.32 11.24 -13.16
C ALA A 83 2.20 11.65 -11.95
N TRP A 84 1.55 12.33 -11.00
CA TRP A 84 2.11 12.81 -9.74
C TRP A 84 1.01 12.79 -8.69
N THR A 85 1.32 12.38 -7.47
CA THR A 85 0.45 12.50 -6.30
C THR A 85 1.05 13.48 -5.29
N PRO A 86 0.26 14.47 -4.83
CA PRO A 86 0.72 15.45 -3.85
C PRO A 86 0.64 14.89 -2.44
N PHE A 87 0.11 13.68 -2.26
CA PHE A 87 -0.01 13.06 -0.96
C PHE A 87 1.00 11.93 -0.76
N CYS A 88 1.51 11.79 0.47
CA CYS A 88 2.34 10.67 0.86
C CYS A 88 1.89 10.08 2.20
N LEU A 89 1.70 8.77 2.23
CA LEU A 89 1.51 8.06 3.51
C LEU A 89 2.79 7.93 4.32
N ASN A 90 3.97 8.09 3.71
CA ASN A 90 5.24 8.03 4.41
C ASN A 90 5.70 9.45 4.76
N PRO A 91 5.98 9.75 6.04
CA PRO A 91 6.37 11.09 6.45
C PRO A 91 7.71 11.56 5.90
N GLY A 92 8.65 10.64 5.65
CA GLY A 92 10.04 11.01 5.36
C GLY A 92 10.42 11.08 3.88
N TRP A 93 9.62 10.51 2.96
CA TRP A 93 10.05 10.31 1.58
C TRP A 93 8.90 10.29 0.59
N ARG A 94 9.14 10.72 -0.66
CA ARG A 94 8.21 10.54 -1.79
C ARG A 94 8.72 9.51 -2.78
N PRO A 95 7.84 8.73 -3.42
CA PRO A 95 8.25 7.85 -4.51
C PRO A 95 8.74 8.69 -5.69
N SER A 96 9.63 8.12 -6.51
CA SER A 96 9.90 8.64 -7.84
C SER A 96 8.62 8.57 -8.68
N GLN A 97 8.24 9.67 -9.32
CA GLN A 97 7.06 9.78 -10.17
C GLN A 97 7.50 10.31 -11.53
N THR A 98 6.78 9.95 -12.60
CA THR A 98 7.15 10.40 -13.95
C THR A 98 6.88 11.88 -14.15
N GLY A 99 5.90 12.45 -13.43
CA GLY A 99 5.51 13.85 -13.57
C GLY A 99 4.90 14.18 -14.93
N ARG A 100 4.55 13.17 -15.74
CA ARG A 100 3.98 13.35 -17.08
C ARG A 100 2.58 13.94 -16.99
N TRP A 101 2.35 15.02 -17.72
CA TRP A 101 1.05 15.66 -17.91
C TRP A 101 0.45 15.22 -19.25
N ALA A 102 -0.86 15.02 -19.29
CA ALA A 102 -1.60 14.76 -20.52
C ALA A 102 -3.03 15.32 -20.39
N ARG A 103 -3.44 16.14 -21.36
CA ARG A 103 -4.83 16.62 -21.47
C ARG A 103 -5.73 15.50 -21.93
N TRP A 104 -6.98 15.51 -21.47
CA TRP A 104 -7.95 14.49 -21.87
C TRP A 104 -8.21 14.47 -23.38
N ASP A 105 -8.24 15.65 -24.01
CA ASP A 105 -8.56 15.81 -25.43
C ASP A 105 -7.41 15.33 -26.34
N ASP A 106 -6.18 15.25 -25.79
CA ASP A 106 -5.00 14.79 -26.52
C ASP A 106 -4.78 13.27 -26.41
N MET A 107 -5.46 12.60 -25.48
CA MET A 107 -5.30 11.16 -25.25
C MET A 107 -5.99 10.35 -26.35
N ARG A 108 -5.21 9.70 -27.22
CA ARG A 108 -5.72 8.83 -28.29
C ARG A 108 -5.90 7.40 -27.83
N SER A 109 -4.96 6.89 -27.02
CA SER A 109 -5.06 5.56 -26.44
C SER A 109 -4.67 5.52 -24.97
N VAL A 110 -5.37 4.69 -24.20
CA VAL A 110 -5.06 4.42 -22.80
C VAL A 110 -5.11 2.92 -22.58
N GLU A 111 -4.00 2.33 -22.13
CA GLU A 111 -3.85 0.89 -21.95
C GLU A 111 -3.28 0.55 -20.57
N ALA A 112 -3.77 -0.53 -19.97
CA ALA A 112 -3.14 -1.13 -18.81
C ALA A 112 -2.40 -2.39 -19.26
N GLN A 113 -1.09 -2.45 -19.00
CA GLN A 113 -0.25 -3.60 -19.29
C GLN A 113 0.44 -4.04 -18.00
N SER A 114 -0.09 -5.09 -17.35
CA SER A 114 0.33 -5.51 -16.01
C SER A 114 0.32 -4.31 -15.05
N LEU A 115 1.47 -3.91 -14.50
CA LEU A 115 1.61 -2.77 -13.56
C LEU A 115 1.74 -1.40 -14.26
N ARG A 116 1.73 -1.32 -15.58
CA ARG A 116 1.98 -0.09 -16.33
C ARG A 116 0.68 0.48 -16.87
N LEU A 117 0.48 1.78 -16.67
CA LEU A 117 -0.53 2.55 -17.39
C LEU A 117 0.17 3.29 -18.53
N LEU A 118 -0.23 2.99 -19.76
CA LEU A 118 0.29 3.62 -20.97
C LEU A 118 -0.73 4.62 -21.51
N VAL A 119 -0.25 5.79 -21.93
CA VAL A 119 -1.02 6.81 -22.64
C VAL A 119 -0.28 7.10 -23.94
N ASP A 120 -0.96 6.86 -25.06
CA ASP A 120 -0.43 6.93 -26.43
C ASP A 120 0.82 6.05 -26.62
N GLY A 121 0.72 4.80 -26.15
CA GLY A 121 1.80 3.80 -26.22
C GLY A 121 2.99 4.05 -25.29
N SER A 122 3.07 5.22 -24.67
CA SER A 122 4.18 5.61 -23.79
C SER A 122 3.82 5.44 -22.32
N LEU A 123 4.78 5.02 -21.49
CA LEU A 123 4.58 4.88 -20.04
C LEU A 123 4.10 6.21 -19.44
N PHE A 124 2.92 6.18 -18.84
CA PHE A 124 2.36 7.33 -18.14
C PHE A 124 2.68 7.23 -16.65
N LEU A 125 2.30 6.11 -16.01
CA LEU A 125 2.66 5.81 -14.62
C LEU A 125 2.81 4.31 -14.38
N GLN A 126 3.50 3.95 -13.29
CA GLN A 126 3.59 2.57 -12.81
C GLN A 126 2.69 2.39 -11.58
N ALA A 127 1.55 1.72 -11.78
CA ALA A 127 0.62 1.36 -10.72
C ALA A 127 1.23 0.35 -9.74
N ARG A 128 0.58 0.18 -8.58
CA ARG A 128 1.02 -0.74 -7.51
C ARG A 128 0.62 -2.19 -7.79
N SER A 129 -0.49 -2.35 -8.49
CA SER A 129 -1.03 -3.63 -8.94
C SER A 129 -1.59 -3.47 -10.35
N SER A 130 -1.81 -4.58 -11.04
CA SER A 130 -2.51 -4.60 -12.32
C SER A 130 -3.98 -4.24 -12.19
N HIS A 131 -4.59 -4.54 -11.05
CA HIS A 131 -5.94 -4.10 -10.74
C HIS A 131 -6.05 -2.57 -10.64
N GLU A 132 -5.11 -1.90 -9.98
CA GLU A 132 -5.05 -0.44 -9.96
C GLU A 132 -4.79 0.14 -11.37
N ALA A 133 -3.87 -0.47 -12.15
CA ALA A 133 -3.61 -0.03 -13.52
C ALA A 133 -4.88 -0.10 -14.39
N LEU A 134 -5.61 -1.23 -14.33
CA LEU A 134 -6.87 -1.43 -15.06
C LEU A 134 -7.95 -0.44 -14.62
N ARG A 135 -8.10 -0.23 -13.31
CA ARG A 135 -9.08 0.74 -12.76
C ARG A 135 -8.79 2.16 -13.23
N LEU A 136 -7.52 2.57 -13.18
CA LEU A 136 -7.10 3.89 -13.67
C LEU A 136 -7.28 4.02 -15.18
N ALA A 137 -6.93 2.99 -15.95
CA ALA A 137 -7.18 2.98 -17.40
C ALA A 137 -8.66 3.16 -17.73
N HIS A 138 -9.55 2.50 -16.98
CA HIS A 138 -10.99 2.62 -17.19
C HIS A 138 -11.49 4.03 -16.85
N LEU A 139 -11.03 4.61 -15.72
CA LEU A 139 -11.32 5.99 -15.35
C LEU A 139 -10.84 6.98 -16.41
N PHE A 140 -9.60 6.86 -16.87
CA PHE A 140 -9.01 7.73 -17.89
C PHE A 140 -9.79 7.69 -19.21
N ARG A 141 -10.14 6.49 -19.68
CA ARG A 141 -10.97 6.34 -20.89
C ARG A 141 -12.36 6.95 -20.72
N SER A 142 -12.93 6.87 -19.53
CA SER A 142 -14.23 7.48 -19.24
C SER A 142 -14.12 9.01 -19.24
N LEU A 143 -13.08 9.58 -18.63
CA LEU A 143 -12.89 11.03 -18.56
C LEU A 143 -12.53 11.63 -19.92
N ALA A 144 -11.69 10.94 -20.71
CA ALA A 144 -11.34 11.36 -22.07
C ALA A 144 -12.57 11.43 -23.00
N LYS A 145 -13.57 10.59 -22.77
CA LYS A 145 -14.83 10.58 -23.54
C LYS A 145 -15.92 11.50 -22.98
N ALA A 146 -15.82 11.91 -21.72
CA ALA A 146 -16.81 12.75 -21.08
C ALA A 146 -16.69 14.20 -21.57
N ASP A 147 -17.84 14.87 -21.66
CA ASP A 147 -17.89 16.31 -21.95
C ASP A 147 -17.08 17.09 -20.90
N PRO A 148 -16.38 18.18 -21.27
CA PRO A 148 -15.57 18.96 -20.33
C PRO A 148 -16.30 19.36 -19.05
N GLY A 149 -17.58 19.74 -19.16
CA GLY A 149 -18.41 20.12 -18.01
C GLY A 149 -18.79 18.95 -17.08
N ALA A 150 -18.77 17.70 -17.56
CA ALA A 150 -19.12 16.52 -16.77
C ALA A 150 -17.92 15.91 -16.03
N ARG A 151 -16.69 16.17 -16.49
CA ARG A 151 -15.45 15.60 -15.93
C ARG A 151 -15.29 15.92 -14.44
N ALA A 152 -15.55 17.17 -14.03
CA ALA A 152 -15.44 17.60 -12.64
C ALA A 152 -16.34 16.78 -11.70
N ALA A 153 -17.63 16.65 -12.05
CA ALA A 153 -18.59 15.89 -11.26
C ALA A 153 -18.23 14.39 -11.20
N GLN A 154 -17.74 13.82 -12.31
CA GLN A 154 -17.29 12.43 -12.33
C GLN A 154 -16.06 12.21 -11.42
N LEU A 155 -15.11 13.14 -11.42
CA LEU A 155 -13.94 13.10 -10.54
C LEU A 155 -14.33 13.25 -9.07
N GLU A 156 -15.25 14.16 -8.74
CA GLU A 156 -15.74 14.34 -7.38
C GLU A 156 -16.41 13.07 -6.86
N LYS A 157 -17.29 12.44 -7.65
CA LYS A 157 -17.88 11.13 -7.33
C LYS A 157 -16.82 10.03 -7.13
N TRP A 158 -15.74 10.07 -7.92
CA TRP A 158 -14.65 9.12 -7.75
C TRP A 158 -13.89 9.34 -6.44
N ILE A 159 -13.65 10.60 -6.06
CA ILE A 159 -13.04 10.95 -4.77
C ILE A 159 -13.95 10.50 -3.63
N GLU A 160 -15.25 10.82 -3.68
CA GLU A 160 -16.24 10.42 -2.66
C GLU A 160 -16.27 8.91 -2.45
N SER A 161 -16.31 8.12 -3.54
CA SER A 161 -16.34 6.65 -3.43
C SER A 161 -15.07 6.07 -2.78
N ALA A 162 -13.92 6.77 -2.84
CA ALA A 162 -12.74 6.35 -2.09
C ALA A 162 -12.93 6.48 -0.57
N PHE A 163 -13.82 7.34 -0.09
CA PHE A 163 -14.09 7.60 1.33
C PHE A 163 -15.34 6.87 1.88
N GLU A 164 -15.95 5.96 1.11
CA GLU A 164 -17.13 5.19 1.53
C GLU A 164 -16.79 4.03 2.49
N PRO A 165 -17.11 4.12 3.80
CA PRO A 165 -16.72 3.09 4.77
C PRO A 165 -17.40 1.75 4.51
N ARG A 166 -18.69 1.78 4.13
CA ARG A 166 -19.49 0.58 3.87
C ARG A 166 -18.97 -0.21 2.67
N GLU A 167 -18.52 0.49 1.61
CA GLU A 167 -17.91 -0.16 0.45
C GLU A 167 -16.58 -0.82 0.82
N PHE A 168 -15.77 -0.18 1.67
CA PHE A 168 -14.55 -0.78 2.19
C PHE A 168 -14.85 -2.05 3.00
N GLU A 169 -15.72 -1.95 4.01
CA GLU A 169 -16.06 -3.05 4.90
C GLU A 169 -16.65 -4.24 4.14
N SER A 170 -17.61 -4.00 3.24
CA SER A 170 -18.21 -5.03 2.40
C SER A 170 -17.17 -5.76 1.53
N ARG A 171 -16.29 -5.01 0.85
CA ARG A 171 -15.21 -5.61 0.04
C ARG A 171 -14.22 -6.39 0.89
N TRP A 172 -13.86 -5.86 2.05
CA TRP A 172 -12.94 -6.52 2.97
C TRP A 172 -13.53 -7.82 3.51
N ASP A 173 -14.80 -7.82 3.92
CA ASP A 173 -15.49 -9.00 4.42
C ASP A 173 -15.67 -10.05 3.34
N GLU A 174 -16.05 -9.67 2.12
CA GLU A 174 -16.10 -10.60 0.99
C GLU A 174 -14.74 -11.21 0.70
N ALA A 175 -13.69 -10.38 0.67
CA ALA A 175 -12.33 -10.83 0.42
C ALA A 175 -11.87 -11.81 1.51
N ARG A 176 -12.08 -11.46 2.79
CA ARG A 176 -11.75 -12.31 3.94
C ARG A 176 -12.52 -13.63 3.92
N ALA A 177 -13.83 -13.58 3.65
CA ALA A 177 -14.66 -14.78 3.56
C ALA A 177 -14.16 -15.71 2.43
N SER A 178 -13.81 -15.13 1.28
CA SER A 178 -13.30 -15.87 0.12
C SER A 178 -11.88 -16.42 0.33
N ALA A 179 -11.10 -15.83 1.23
CA ALA A 179 -9.75 -16.27 1.58
C ALA A 179 -9.69 -17.24 2.78
N LYS A 180 -10.79 -17.42 3.53
CA LYS A 180 -10.80 -18.24 4.76
C LYS A 180 -10.34 -19.69 4.51
N GLY A 181 -10.86 -20.33 3.46
CA GLY A 181 -10.47 -21.69 3.09
C GLY A 181 -8.99 -21.80 2.67
N LEU A 182 -8.49 -20.78 1.97
CA LEU A 182 -7.08 -20.70 1.59
C LEU A 182 -6.17 -20.49 2.80
N GLY A 183 -6.59 -19.70 3.79
CA GLY A 183 -5.87 -19.54 5.06
C GLY A 183 -5.69 -20.88 5.77
N PHE A 184 -6.77 -21.66 5.90
CA PHE A 184 -6.69 -23.00 6.48
C PHE A 184 -5.74 -23.92 5.71
N GLN A 185 -5.81 -23.95 4.38
CA GLN A 185 -4.90 -24.76 3.57
C GLN A 185 -3.44 -24.31 3.69
N ALA A 186 -3.18 -23.00 3.77
CA ALA A 186 -1.85 -22.45 3.96
C ALA A 186 -1.28 -22.84 5.32
N GLU A 187 -2.09 -22.83 6.38
CA GLU A 187 -1.70 -23.34 7.71
C GLU A 187 -1.35 -24.83 7.66
N VAL A 188 -2.19 -25.66 7.02
CA VAL A 188 -1.91 -27.09 6.86
C VAL A 188 -0.63 -27.34 6.07
N LEU A 189 -0.40 -26.60 4.98
CA LEU A 189 0.83 -26.73 4.19
C LEU A 189 2.06 -26.28 4.97
N PHE A 190 1.95 -25.18 5.72
CA PHE A 190 3.03 -24.72 6.59
C PHE A 190 3.40 -25.76 7.65
N LEU A 191 2.41 -26.32 8.36
CA LEU A 191 2.65 -27.39 9.33
C LEU A 191 3.24 -28.63 8.66
N THR A 192 2.78 -28.96 7.45
CA THR A 192 3.32 -30.08 6.66
C THR A 192 4.80 -29.87 6.37
N VAL A 193 5.17 -28.72 5.79
CA VAL A 193 6.55 -28.43 5.35
C VAL A 193 7.52 -28.24 6.54
N PHE A 194 7.09 -27.54 7.59
CA PHE A 194 8.02 -27.11 8.66
C PHE A 194 7.99 -27.96 9.93
N LEU A 195 6.95 -28.78 10.15
CA LEU A 195 6.87 -29.64 11.33
C LEU A 195 6.78 -31.11 10.96
N VAL A 196 5.80 -31.49 10.14
CA VAL A 196 5.55 -32.90 9.82
C VAL A 196 6.69 -33.47 8.98
N SER A 197 7.07 -32.83 7.87
CA SER A 197 8.12 -33.34 6.99
C SER A 197 9.46 -33.54 7.71
N PRO A 198 9.99 -32.57 8.49
CA PRO A 198 11.21 -32.79 9.27
C PRO A 198 11.08 -33.95 10.27
N ALA A 199 9.96 -34.07 10.98
CA ALA A 199 9.74 -35.13 11.94
C ALA A 199 9.71 -36.53 11.28
N LEU A 200 8.99 -36.69 10.16
CA LEU A 200 8.94 -37.96 9.44
C LEU A 200 10.31 -38.31 8.83
N LEU A 201 11.00 -37.33 8.23
CA LEU A 201 12.33 -37.54 7.64
C LEU A 201 13.38 -37.92 8.68
N PHE A 202 13.31 -37.32 9.88
CA PHE A 202 14.18 -37.70 10.99
C PHE A 202 13.92 -39.13 11.47
N ARG A 203 12.64 -39.56 11.51
CA ARG A 203 12.24 -40.87 12.04
C ARG A 203 12.43 -42.03 11.06
N TRP A 204 12.24 -41.79 9.76
CA TRP A 204 12.20 -42.84 8.72
C TRP A 204 13.17 -42.61 7.55
N GLY A 205 13.87 -41.46 7.51
CA GLY A 205 14.79 -41.11 6.43
C GLY A 205 14.09 -40.69 5.13
N LEU A 206 14.86 -40.11 4.22
CA LEU A 206 14.34 -39.62 2.93
C LEU A 206 13.85 -40.75 2.01
N SER A 207 14.51 -41.91 2.04
CA SER A 207 14.14 -43.06 1.21
C SER A 207 12.80 -43.68 1.60
N GLY A 208 12.43 -43.63 2.90
CA GLY A 208 11.19 -44.23 3.40
C GLY A 208 9.95 -43.40 3.11
N VAL A 209 10.01 -42.08 3.27
CA VAL A 209 8.83 -41.20 3.23
C VAL A 209 8.91 -40.06 2.21
N GLY A 210 10.06 -39.85 1.55
CA GLY A 210 10.32 -38.68 0.72
C GLY A 210 9.33 -38.49 -0.43
N TRP A 211 9.05 -39.55 -1.21
CA TRP A 211 8.12 -39.46 -2.34
C TRP A 211 6.68 -39.20 -1.91
N TRP A 212 6.24 -39.77 -0.79
CA TRP A 212 4.91 -39.53 -0.23
C TRP A 212 4.75 -38.10 0.28
N LEU A 213 5.78 -37.58 0.96
CA LEU A 213 5.82 -36.18 1.40
C LEU A 213 5.77 -35.22 0.20
N LEU A 214 6.56 -35.49 -0.83
CA LEU A 214 6.58 -34.69 -2.05
C LEU A 214 5.19 -34.67 -2.72
N GLY A 215 4.58 -35.84 -2.89
CA GLY A 215 3.23 -35.98 -3.44
C GLY A 215 2.19 -35.23 -2.61
N ALA A 216 2.26 -35.32 -1.28
CA ALA A 216 1.34 -34.61 -0.38
C ALA A 216 1.51 -33.08 -0.46
N ILE A 217 2.75 -32.58 -0.50
CA ILE A 217 3.04 -31.14 -0.64
C ILE A 217 2.49 -30.61 -1.97
N TYR A 218 2.73 -31.32 -3.09
CA TYR A 218 2.23 -30.89 -4.39
C TYR A 218 0.72 -31.00 -4.53
N LEU A 219 0.09 -32.01 -3.93
CA LEU A 219 -1.37 -32.12 -3.89
C LEU A 219 -1.99 -30.93 -3.14
N GLN A 220 -1.39 -30.54 -2.01
CA GLN A 220 -1.81 -29.35 -1.27
C GLN A 220 -1.56 -28.06 -2.07
N ALA A 221 -0.38 -27.90 -2.67
CA ALA A 221 -0.06 -26.75 -3.51
C ALA A 221 -1.02 -26.61 -4.71
N PHE A 222 -1.40 -27.73 -5.33
CA PHE A 222 -2.42 -27.77 -6.38
C PHE A 222 -3.79 -27.32 -5.86
N GLY A 223 -4.22 -27.85 -4.71
CA GLY A 223 -5.47 -27.43 -4.06
C GLY A 223 -5.50 -25.93 -3.76
N MET A 224 -4.39 -25.38 -3.28
CA MET A 224 -4.26 -23.94 -3.03
C MET A 224 -4.21 -23.12 -4.31
N ALA A 225 -3.50 -23.56 -5.35
CA ALA A 225 -3.46 -22.87 -6.64
C ALA A 225 -4.86 -22.80 -7.28
N TRP A 226 -5.62 -23.90 -7.20
CA TRP A 226 -7.02 -23.95 -7.62
C TRP A 226 -7.91 -23.01 -6.81
N GLY A 227 -7.83 -23.07 -5.49
CA GLY A 227 -8.58 -22.18 -4.60
C GLY A 227 -8.24 -20.70 -4.83
N ALA A 228 -6.95 -20.37 -4.97
CA ALA A 228 -6.47 -19.03 -5.23
C ALA A 228 -6.95 -18.51 -6.59
N SER A 229 -6.96 -19.35 -7.63
CA SER A 229 -7.53 -19.03 -8.93
C SER A 229 -9.01 -18.68 -8.83
N ARG A 230 -9.79 -19.48 -8.10
CA ARG A 230 -11.23 -19.24 -7.89
C ARG A 230 -11.49 -17.96 -7.10
N THR A 231 -10.77 -17.76 -5.99
CA THR A 231 -10.89 -16.55 -5.17
C THR A 231 -10.47 -15.32 -5.95
N HIS A 232 -9.39 -15.38 -6.73
CA HIS A 232 -8.97 -14.27 -7.58
C HIS A 232 -9.98 -13.97 -8.68
N LYS A 233 -10.56 -14.98 -9.34
CA LYS A 233 -11.58 -14.78 -10.36
C LYS A 233 -12.83 -14.10 -9.78
N ARG A 234 -13.19 -14.44 -8.54
CA ARG A 234 -14.30 -13.83 -7.80
C ARG A 234 -14.02 -12.37 -7.44
N LEU A 235 -12.88 -12.09 -6.81
CA LEU A 235 -12.55 -10.76 -6.29
C LEU A 235 -12.11 -9.78 -7.40
N PHE A 236 -11.43 -10.28 -8.44
CA PHE A 236 -10.85 -9.47 -9.51
C PHE A 236 -11.22 -10.05 -10.90
N PRO A 237 -12.51 -9.98 -11.28
CA PRO A 237 -13.01 -10.57 -12.53
C PRO A 237 -12.40 -9.94 -13.79
N GLN A 238 -11.95 -8.69 -13.71
CA GLN A 238 -11.37 -7.94 -14.83
C GLN A 238 -9.86 -8.16 -15.02
N ASN A 239 -9.18 -8.75 -14.04
CA ASN A 239 -7.73 -8.95 -14.06
C ASN A 239 -7.39 -10.40 -14.43
N ALA A 240 -7.47 -10.74 -15.71
CA ALA A 240 -7.22 -12.11 -16.19
C ALA A 240 -5.72 -12.45 -16.25
N ASP A 241 -4.89 -11.50 -16.67
CA ASP A 241 -3.47 -11.71 -16.93
C ASP A 241 -2.69 -12.13 -15.68
N ASP A 242 -3.01 -11.53 -14.53
CA ASP A 242 -2.38 -11.88 -13.25
C ASP A 242 -2.71 -13.31 -12.79
N ARG A 243 -3.82 -13.90 -13.23
CA ARG A 243 -4.30 -15.20 -12.71
C ARG A 243 -3.33 -16.31 -13.06
N PHE A 244 -2.88 -16.34 -14.31
CA PHE A 244 -2.03 -17.41 -14.79
C PHE A 244 -0.69 -17.41 -14.03
N VAL A 245 -0.06 -16.24 -13.92
CA VAL A 245 1.21 -16.09 -13.20
C VAL A 245 1.05 -16.49 -11.74
N ARG A 246 0.00 -16.02 -11.05
CA ARG A 246 -0.23 -16.36 -9.64
C ARG A 246 -0.50 -17.84 -9.41
N VAL A 247 -1.30 -18.46 -10.28
CA VAL A 247 -1.58 -19.90 -10.23
C VAL A 247 -0.31 -20.70 -10.45
N LEU A 248 0.49 -20.33 -11.45
CA LEU A 248 1.75 -21.00 -11.75
C LEU A 248 2.75 -20.86 -10.60
N THR A 249 2.93 -19.66 -10.05
CA THR A 249 3.81 -19.43 -8.88
C THR A 249 3.33 -20.21 -7.66
N THR A 250 2.02 -20.22 -7.37
CA THR A 250 1.44 -20.97 -6.24
C THR A 250 1.62 -22.47 -6.41
N LEU A 251 1.53 -22.98 -7.64
CA LEU A 251 1.68 -24.41 -7.94
C LEU A 251 3.15 -24.87 -7.89
N LEU A 252 4.07 -24.07 -8.45
CA LEU A 252 5.48 -24.45 -8.60
C LEU A 252 6.34 -24.12 -7.38
N ALA A 253 5.90 -23.17 -6.54
CA ALA A 253 6.63 -22.76 -5.34
C ALA A 253 5.75 -22.95 -4.08
N PRO A 254 5.76 -24.14 -3.45
CA PRO A 254 4.95 -24.42 -2.26
C PRO A 254 5.17 -23.42 -1.11
N LEU A 255 6.37 -22.85 -0.97
CA LEU A 255 6.66 -21.82 0.03
C LEU A 255 5.93 -20.51 -0.26
N SER A 256 5.89 -20.06 -1.53
CA SER A 256 5.08 -18.92 -1.94
C SER A 256 3.58 -19.21 -1.83
N ALA A 257 3.20 -20.47 -2.01
CA ALA A 257 1.82 -20.92 -1.89
C ALA A 257 1.26 -20.69 -0.47
N ILE A 258 2.06 -20.91 0.57
CA ILE A 258 1.71 -20.60 1.98
C ILE A 258 1.30 -19.13 2.14
N ARG A 259 1.86 -18.21 1.32
CA ARG A 259 1.55 -16.77 1.34
C ARG A 259 0.40 -16.35 0.43
N ALA A 260 -0.20 -17.27 -0.33
CA ALA A 260 -1.25 -16.94 -1.30
C ALA A 260 -2.43 -16.14 -0.70
N PRO A 261 -2.93 -16.43 0.52
CA PRO A 261 -4.01 -15.64 1.12
C PRO A 261 -3.65 -14.15 1.27
N ASP A 262 -2.45 -13.84 1.76
CA ASP A 262 -1.99 -12.45 1.93
C ASP A 262 -1.85 -11.74 0.59
N LEU A 263 -1.26 -12.43 -0.40
CA LEU A 263 -1.06 -11.87 -1.74
C LEU A 263 -2.36 -11.55 -2.47
N LEU A 264 -3.43 -12.32 -2.20
CA LEU A 264 -4.77 -12.06 -2.74
C LEU A 264 -5.45 -10.88 -2.05
N LEU A 265 -5.32 -10.80 -0.73
CA LEU A 265 -6.00 -9.78 0.06
C LEU A 265 -5.33 -8.41 -0.03
N ARG A 266 -4.05 -8.36 -0.40
CA ARG A 266 -3.29 -7.12 -0.58
C ARG A 266 -4.01 -6.07 -1.44
N SER A 267 -4.74 -6.51 -2.48
CA SER A 267 -5.41 -5.61 -3.43
C SER A 267 -6.83 -5.19 -3.03
N SER A 268 -7.39 -5.75 -1.95
CA SER A 268 -8.78 -5.49 -1.52
C SER A 268 -9.02 -4.05 -1.07
N ALA A 269 -7.99 -3.36 -0.56
CA ALA A 269 -8.07 -1.98 -0.09
C ALA A 269 -7.66 -0.93 -1.13
N GLU A 270 -7.26 -1.34 -2.34
CA GLU A 270 -6.62 -0.41 -3.30
C GLU A 270 -7.53 0.71 -3.82
N ALA A 271 -8.84 0.53 -3.75
CA ALA A 271 -9.83 1.50 -4.19
C ALA A 271 -10.43 2.32 -3.02
N SER A 272 -10.00 2.06 -1.79
CA SER A 272 -10.43 2.81 -0.61
C SER A 272 -9.31 3.73 -0.13
N HIS A 273 -9.70 4.83 0.49
CA HIS A 273 -8.78 5.70 1.18
C HIS A 273 -8.14 4.94 2.35
N PRO A 274 -6.80 5.02 2.55
CA PRO A 274 -6.07 4.33 3.61
C PRO A 274 -6.68 4.49 5.01
N LEU A 275 -7.22 5.67 5.32
CA LEU A 275 -7.82 5.94 6.64
C LEU A 275 -9.01 5.04 6.96
N LEU A 276 -9.78 4.59 5.97
CA LEU A 276 -10.87 3.64 6.19
C LEU A 276 -10.35 2.32 6.71
N ALA A 277 -9.32 1.77 6.05
CA ALA A 277 -8.70 0.51 6.45
C ALA A 277 -8.03 0.61 7.81
N VAL A 278 -7.32 1.72 8.09
CA VAL A 278 -6.69 1.93 9.41
C VAL A 278 -7.76 2.02 10.51
N ARG A 279 -8.85 2.77 10.29
CA ARG A 279 -9.93 2.89 11.27
C ARG A 279 -10.60 1.54 11.55
N ALA A 280 -10.94 0.80 10.49
CA ALA A 280 -11.65 -0.46 10.60
C ALA A 280 -10.81 -1.58 11.23
N LEU A 281 -9.49 -1.58 11.01
CA LEU A 281 -8.64 -2.72 11.37
C LEU A 281 -7.64 -2.42 12.51
N ALA A 282 -7.04 -1.23 12.53
CA ALA A 282 -5.97 -0.85 13.47
C ALA A 282 -6.48 -0.17 14.75
N GLY A 283 -7.74 0.26 14.76
CA GLY A 283 -8.33 0.96 15.88
C GLY A 283 -8.08 2.47 15.86
N GLU A 284 -8.63 3.15 16.87
CA GLU A 284 -8.76 4.61 16.86
C GLU A 284 -7.41 5.34 17.02
N GLU A 285 -6.50 4.85 17.86
CA GLU A 285 -5.19 5.48 18.09
C GLU A 285 -4.34 5.53 16.82
N GLU A 286 -4.18 4.39 16.15
CA GLU A 286 -3.48 4.25 14.87
C GLU A 286 -4.14 5.10 13.78
N TRP A 287 -5.47 5.15 13.76
CA TRP A 287 -6.23 6.00 12.85
C TRP A 287 -5.95 7.48 13.08
N ARG A 288 -6.02 7.97 14.33
CA ARG A 288 -5.72 9.38 14.67
C ARG A 288 -4.30 9.76 14.28
N ARG A 289 -3.33 8.88 14.53
CA ARG A 289 -1.93 9.09 14.13
C ARG A 289 -1.78 9.22 12.61
N CYS A 290 -2.38 8.29 11.86
CA CYS A 290 -2.35 8.30 10.39
C CYS A 290 -3.09 9.52 9.80
N ALA A 291 -4.26 9.85 10.35
CA ALA A 291 -5.06 11.01 9.95
C ALA A 291 -4.30 12.32 10.17
N GLY A 292 -3.68 12.50 11.34
CA GLY A 292 -2.88 13.69 11.62
C GLY A 292 -1.70 13.83 10.65
N HIS A 293 -1.05 12.72 10.28
CA HIS A 293 0.01 12.76 9.27
C HIS A 293 -0.52 13.22 7.91
N LEU A 294 -1.63 12.66 7.43
CA LEU A 294 -2.21 13.03 6.14
C LEU A 294 -2.74 14.47 6.09
N ILE A 295 -3.31 14.96 7.20
CA ILE A 295 -3.71 16.37 7.33
C ILE A 295 -2.49 17.29 7.22
N ARG A 296 -1.39 16.99 7.91
CA ARG A 296 -0.18 17.79 7.80
C ARG A 296 0.44 17.71 6.40
N ASP A 297 0.42 16.53 5.77
CA ASP A 297 0.93 16.37 4.41
C ASP A 297 0.08 17.13 3.38
N SER A 298 -1.23 17.22 3.58
CA SER A 298 -2.12 17.98 2.70
C SER A 298 -1.96 19.50 2.84
N ARG A 299 -1.73 20.00 4.06
CA ARG A 299 -1.48 21.43 4.33
C ARG A 299 -0.08 21.88 3.99
N PHE A 300 0.89 20.98 4.11
CA PHE A 300 2.31 21.25 3.88
C PHE A 300 2.90 20.31 2.81
N PRO A 301 2.33 20.25 1.58
CA PRO A 301 2.77 19.30 0.56
C PRO A 301 4.20 19.57 0.11
N ILE A 302 4.90 18.54 -0.36
CA ILE A 302 6.13 18.76 -1.15
C ILE A 302 5.67 18.96 -2.59
N LEU A 303 5.87 20.18 -3.09
CA LEU A 303 5.48 20.54 -4.45
C LEU A 303 6.46 19.94 -5.46
N PRO A 304 5.97 19.39 -6.57
CA PRO A 304 6.82 18.98 -7.68
C PRO A 304 7.47 20.18 -8.38
N GLU A 305 8.64 19.94 -8.96
CA GLU A 305 9.20 20.80 -9.99
C GLU A 305 8.68 20.31 -11.34
N PHE A 306 7.92 21.17 -12.04
CA PHE A 306 7.42 20.86 -13.39
C PHE A 306 8.29 21.60 -14.42
N PRO A 307 9.17 20.90 -15.15
CA PRO A 307 9.87 21.51 -16.26
C PRO A 307 8.96 21.62 -17.50
N GLY A 308 9.15 22.68 -18.29
CA GLY A 308 8.56 22.82 -19.63
C GLY A 308 7.34 23.75 -19.73
N GLU A 309 6.82 23.88 -20.95
CA GLU A 309 5.76 24.85 -21.30
C GLU A 309 4.41 24.54 -20.64
N LEU A 310 4.12 23.26 -20.37
CA LEU A 310 2.88 22.80 -19.75
C LEU A 310 2.91 22.83 -18.21
N ALA A 311 3.95 23.40 -17.59
CA ALA A 311 4.12 23.44 -16.15
C ALA A 311 2.96 24.15 -15.42
N GLY A 312 2.37 25.18 -16.04
CA GLY A 312 1.22 25.89 -15.48
C GLY A 312 -0.02 25.01 -15.35
N GLU A 313 -0.35 24.25 -16.39
CA GLU A 313 -1.49 23.32 -16.38
C GLU A 313 -1.28 22.16 -15.43
N ALA A 314 -0.08 21.56 -15.43
CA ALA A 314 0.27 20.50 -14.50
C ALA A 314 0.12 20.96 -13.04
N ARG A 315 0.54 22.20 -12.72
CA ARG A 315 0.35 22.80 -11.40
C ARG A 315 -1.12 23.02 -11.07
N ALA A 316 -1.88 23.61 -11.99
CA ALA A 316 -3.32 23.82 -11.79
C ALA A 316 -4.06 22.51 -11.52
N ALA A 317 -3.71 21.44 -12.24
CA ALA A 317 -4.28 20.12 -12.04
C ALA A 317 -3.89 19.47 -10.69
N GLU A 318 -2.63 19.62 -10.27
CA GLU A 318 -2.21 19.20 -8.93
C GLU A 318 -2.97 19.96 -7.83
N GLU A 319 -3.09 21.28 -7.96
CA GLU A 319 -3.80 22.13 -7.00
C GLU A 319 -5.29 21.76 -6.90
N TRP A 320 -5.96 21.61 -8.05
CA TRP A 320 -7.35 21.20 -8.13
C TRP A 320 -7.59 19.86 -7.43
N TRP A 321 -6.71 18.90 -7.69
CA TRP A 321 -6.76 17.56 -7.09
C TRP A 321 -6.52 17.62 -5.58
N ARG A 322 -5.46 18.32 -5.18
CA ARG A 322 -5.05 18.45 -3.79
C ARG A 322 -6.19 19.07 -2.98
N GLU A 323 -6.79 20.15 -3.46
CA GLU A 323 -7.87 20.83 -2.75
C GLU A 323 -9.06 19.88 -2.46
N ARG A 324 -9.53 19.15 -3.46
CA ARG A 324 -10.71 18.27 -3.32
C ARG A 324 -10.42 17.04 -2.47
N TRP A 325 -9.27 16.42 -2.67
CA TRP A 325 -8.86 15.28 -1.85
C TRP A 325 -8.64 15.70 -0.39
N THR A 326 -8.09 16.89 -0.17
CA THR A 326 -7.93 17.49 1.16
C THR A 326 -9.28 17.73 1.81
N ARG A 327 -10.22 18.35 1.10
CA ARG A 327 -11.59 18.59 1.58
C ARG A 327 -12.30 17.28 1.97
N ALA A 328 -12.19 16.25 1.13
CA ALA A 328 -12.76 14.93 1.41
C ALA A 328 -12.10 14.27 2.64
N THR A 329 -10.77 14.39 2.76
CA THR A 329 -10.02 13.91 3.94
C THR A 329 -10.49 14.63 5.21
N ASP A 330 -10.57 15.95 5.18
CA ASP A 330 -10.99 16.77 6.32
C ASP A 330 -12.42 16.44 6.76
N ALA A 331 -13.35 16.27 5.80
CA ALA A 331 -14.72 15.86 6.09
C ALA A 331 -14.78 14.47 6.73
N HIS A 332 -14.02 13.51 6.20
CA HIS A 332 -13.93 12.15 6.76
C HIS A 332 -13.35 12.16 8.18
N VAL A 333 -12.26 12.91 8.40
CA VAL A 333 -11.61 12.99 9.71
C VAL A 333 -12.50 13.68 10.75
N SER A 334 -13.16 14.77 10.36
CA SER A 334 -14.08 15.52 11.21
C SER A 334 -15.31 14.71 11.59
N SER A 335 -15.90 13.97 10.64
CA SER A 335 -17.00 13.02 10.94
C SER A 335 -16.57 11.86 11.85
N GLY A 336 -15.26 11.56 11.91
CA GLY A 336 -14.67 10.64 12.87
C GLY A 336 -14.39 11.24 14.26
N GLY A 337 -14.73 12.51 14.49
CA GLY A 337 -14.56 13.18 15.79
C GLY A 337 -13.16 13.76 16.05
N LEU A 338 -12.23 13.65 15.09
CA LEU A 338 -10.90 14.24 15.22
C LEU A 338 -10.94 15.69 14.74
N LYS A 339 -10.54 16.61 15.62
CA LYS A 339 -10.38 18.03 15.28
C LYS A 339 -9.10 18.24 14.47
N ILE A 340 -9.16 19.09 13.45
CA ILE A 340 -8.06 19.30 12.49
C ILE A 340 -6.96 20.16 13.12
N GLU A 341 -7.33 21.18 13.89
CA GLU A 341 -6.42 22.17 14.45
C GLU A 341 -5.40 21.54 15.43
N PRO A 342 -5.79 20.63 16.35
CA PRO A 342 -4.84 19.90 17.17
C PRO A 342 -3.87 19.05 16.35
N ALA A 343 -4.30 18.48 15.21
CA ALA A 343 -3.43 17.67 14.36
C ALA A 343 -2.36 18.49 13.62
N LEU A 344 -2.59 19.80 13.48
CA LEU A 344 -1.66 20.78 12.91
C LEU A 344 -0.80 21.49 13.97
N SER A 345 -1.09 21.27 15.25
CA SER A 345 -0.39 21.94 16.35
C SER A 345 1.07 21.49 16.44
N ALA A 346 1.91 22.38 16.95
CA ALA A 346 3.30 22.07 17.25
C ALA A 346 3.38 20.88 18.23
N PRO A 347 4.37 19.98 18.09
CA PRO A 347 4.59 18.94 19.07
C PRO A 347 5.10 19.56 20.37
N GLU A 348 4.94 18.86 21.49
CA GLU A 348 5.69 19.21 22.70
C GLU A 348 7.18 18.99 22.46
N ALA A 349 8.02 19.92 22.94
CA ALA A 349 9.45 19.77 22.81
C ALA A 349 9.91 18.48 23.49
N SER A 350 10.67 17.64 22.80
CA SER A 350 11.20 16.43 23.43
C SER A 350 12.36 16.77 24.36
N GLU A 351 13.08 17.86 24.09
CA GLU A 351 14.22 18.35 24.86
C GLU A 351 14.25 19.88 24.87
N SER A 352 14.87 20.48 25.89
CA SER A 352 14.99 21.94 26.03
C SER A 352 15.86 22.61 24.97
N VAL A 353 16.68 21.84 24.26
CA VAL A 353 17.53 22.32 23.15
C VAL A 353 16.75 22.50 21.84
N HIS A 354 15.58 21.89 21.69
CA HIS A 354 14.77 22.02 20.49
C HIS A 354 14.05 23.37 20.45
N ARG A 355 14.30 24.13 19.38
CA ARG A 355 13.80 25.50 19.18
C ARG A 355 12.88 25.63 17.97
N GLY A 356 12.86 24.62 17.10
CA GLY A 356 12.01 24.58 15.92
C GLY A 356 11.48 23.18 15.64
N TYR A 357 10.48 23.08 14.77
CA TYR A 357 9.95 21.82 14.29
C TYR A 357 9.51 21.92 12.83
N CYS A 358 9.52 20.79 12.12
CA CYS A 358 8.92 20.72 10.78
C CYS A 358 7.40 20.56 10.89
N PRO A 359 6.57 21.47 10.32
CA PRO A 359 5.11 21.39 10.45
C PRO A 359 4.49 20.20 9.70
N ARG A 360 5.25 19.51 8.84
CA ARG A 360 4.80 18.32 8.10
C ARG A 360 5.06 17.02 8.88
N CYS A 361 6.33 16.73 9.18
CA CYS A 361 6.74 15.46 9.82
C CYS A 361 6.85 15.54 11.35
N LEU A 362 6.76 16.74 11.93
CA LEU A 362 6.93 17.03 13.37
C LEU A 362 8.34 16.73 13.93
N ALA A 363 9.33 16.49 13.06
CA ALA A 363 10.73 16.41 13.50
C ALA A 363 11.14 17.73 14.16
N GLN A 364 11.87 17.64 15.27
CA GLN A 364 12.32 18.79 16.05
C GLN A 364 13.78 19.13 15.72
N PHE A 365 14.12 20.41 15.80
CA PHE A 365 15.41 20.96 15.38
C PHE A 365 15.93 21.92 16.46
N THR A 366 17.25 21.92 16.66
CA THR A 366 17.94 22.84 17.57
C THR A 366 18.11 24.24 16.96
N ASP A 367 18.26 24.32 15.64
CA ASP A 367 18.34 25.58 14.89
C ASP A 367 16.97 25.95 14.29
N PRO A 368 16.34 27.07 14.71
CA PRO A 368 15.07 27.54 14.14
C PRO A 368 15.18 28.05 12.70
N LYS A 369 16.38 28.12 12.12
CA LYS A 369 16.60 28.44 10.70
C LYS A 369 16.88 27.21 9.84
N ALA A 370 16.90 26.01 10.43
CA ALA A 370 17.15 24.78 9.69
C ALA A 370 16.08 24.54 8.62
N LEU A 371 16.46 23.74 7.61
CA LEU A 371 15.54 23.23 6.60
C LEU A 371 15.38 21.71 6.80
N CYS A 372 14.16 21.23 6.79
CA CYS A 372 13.87 19.81 6.92
C CYS A 372 14.11 19.09 5.59
N ALA A 373 15.27 18.41 5.48
CA ALA A 373 15.66 17.67 4.27
C ALA A 373 14.64 16.59 3.87
N ASP A 374 14.10 15.84 4.85
CA ASP A 374 13.08 14.79 4.63
C ASP A 374 11.76 15.34 4.08
N CYS A 375 11.52 16.64 4.21
CA CYS A 375 10.30 17.31 3.76
C CYS A 375 10.55 18.28 2.60
N GLY A 376 11.59 18.04 1.80
CA GLY A 376 11.90 18.86 0.62
C GLY A 376 12.45 20.23 1.02
N ASN A 377 13.37 20.27 1.98
CA ASN A 377 13.98 21.50 2.52
C ASN A 377 12.95 22.50 3.06
N ARG A 378 11.88 21.97 3.68
CA ARG A 378 10.83 22.80 4.27
C ARG A 378 11.40 23.64 5.43
N PRO A 379 11.14 24.97 5.49
CA PRO A 379 11.51 25.79 6.63
C PRO A 379 10.88 25.28 7.93
N VAL A 380 11.67 25.24 8.99
CA VAL A 380 11.17 24.87 10.33
C VAL A 380 10.34 26.02 10.91
N ALA A 381 9.26 25.67 11.61
CA ALA A 381 8.46 26.60 12.39
C ALA A 381 9.03 26.71 13.81
N PRO A 382 8.88 27.86 14.50
CA PRO A 382 9.34 28.01 15.87
C PRO A 382 8.57 27.06 16.80
N LEU A 383 9.28 26.46 17.75
CA LEU A 383 8.71 25.65 18.81
C LEU A 383 8.54 26.54 20.05
N ALA A 384 7.38 26.47 20.71
CA ALA A 384 7.21 27.18 21.98
C ALA A 384 8.28 26.68 22.98
N PRO A 385 9.00 27.57 23.68
CA PRO A 385 9.95 27.14 24.70
C PRO A 385 9.17 26.33 25.74
N HIS A 386 9.74 25.19 26.15
CA HIS A 386 9.18 24.36 27.22
C HIS A 386 8.84 25.28 28.39
N GLY A 387 7.54 25.44 28.66
CA GLY A 387 7.07 26.26 29.76
C GLY A 387 7.74 25.74 31.02
N ARG A 388 8.53 26.59 31.68
CA ARG A 388 8.96 26.28 33.05
C ARG A 388 7.68 25.94 33.82
N PRO A 389 7.58 24.77 34.48
CA PRO A 389 6.44 24.53 35.35
C PRO A 389 6.38 25.68 36.35
N GLY A 390 5.28 26.43 36.30
CA GLY A 390 5.00 27.55 37.19
C GLY A 390 4.65 27.07 38.59
#